data_AF-X1G009-F1
#
_entry.id   AF-X1G009-F1
#
_cell.length_a   1.000
_cell.length_b   1.000
_cell.length_c   1.000
_cell.angle_alpha   90.00
_cell.angle_beta   90.00
_cell.angle_gamma   90.00
#
_symmetry.space_group_name_H-M   'P 1'
#
loop_
_entity.id
_entity.type
_entity.pdbx_description
1 polymer ?
#
loop_
_entity_poly.entity_id
_entity_poly.type
_entity_poly.pdbx_seq_one_letter_code
_entity_poly.pdbx_strand_id
1 'polypeptide(L)'
;MKNKGWTKLYRAQFAHWISKKPFCDGYAWTYLYNQANHKEGMVNLRNEYIKVERGQFVTSKKKLQKFFGWTRRHLENFLTALENDQMLTYRMTHRFTVVTIVNYEVYQSNDTKSDTQNDRQMTHRRLTGDHKQECIKNDLRMKKKLSDEQIEENKKNITKSKKQFLDIVKDK
;
A
#
# COMPACT_ATOMS: atom_id res chain seq x y z
N MET A 1 16.71 -0.72 -21.98
CA MET A 1 15.68 0.23 -22.47
C MET A 1 15.71 1.45 -21.57
N LYS A 2 15.66 2.66 -22.14
CA LYS A 2 15.58 3.90 -21.33
C LYS A 2 14.26 3.88 -20.57
N ASN A 3 14.30 3.58 -19.26
CA ASN A 3 13.17 3.76 -18.35
C ASN A 3 12.92 5.26 -18.18
N LYS A 4 12.33 5.89 -19.19
CA LYS A 4 11.77 7.23 -19.07
C LYS A 4 10.41 7.08 -18.40
N GLY A 5 10.27 7.60 -17.20
CA GLY A 5 9.05 7.47 -16.42
C GLY A 5 9.21 8.05 -15.03
N TRP A 6 8.10 8.16 -14.34
CA TRP A 6 8.01 8.57 -12.95
C TRP A 6 7.17 7.53 -12.22
N THR A 7 7.56 7.23 -11.00
CA THR A 7 6.82 6.34 -10.12
C THR A 7 6.25 7.20 -9.00
N LYS A 8 4.95 7.11 -8.73
CA LYS A 8 4.33 7.83 -7.61
C LYS A 8 4.86 7.26 -6.30
N LEU A 9 5.48 8.09 -5.47
CA LEU A 9 5.92 7.70 -4.14
C LEU A 9 5.06 8.43 -3.10
N TYR A 10 4.43 7.69 -2.20
CA TYR A 10 3.66 8.30 -1.12
C TYR A 10 4.60 8.88 -0.07
N ARG A 11 4.35 10.14 0.34
CA ARG A 11 5.13 10.82 1.38
C ARG A 11 5.18 10.06 2.70
N ALA A 12 4.13 9.29 3.00
CA ALA A 12 4.03 8.43 4.18
C ALA A 12 5.16 7.39 4.27
N GLN A 13 5.80 7.02 3.15
CA GLN A 13 6.96 6.11 3.17
C GLN A 13 8.07 6.62 4.08
N PHE A 14 8.34 7.93 4.10
CA PHE A 14 9.43 8.49 4.91
C PHE A 14 9.14 8.47 6.42
N ALA A 15 7.88 8.29 6.82
CA ALA A 15 7.50 8.06 8.22
C ALA A 15 7.55 6.57 8.61
N HIS A 16 7.60 5.66 7.62
CA HIS A 16 7.63 4.23 7.82
C HIS A 16 8.97 3.76 8.43
N TRP A 17 8.97 2.62 9.13
CA TRP A 17 10.19 2.11 9.78
C TRP A 17 11.33 1.89 8.80
N ILE A 18 11.00 1.53 7.56
CA ILE A 18 11.97 1.25 6.50
C ILE A 18 12.81 2.47 6.10
N SER A 19 12.30 3.67 6.33
CA SER A 19 13.01 4.92 6.06
C SER A 19 13.74 5.47 7.29
N LYS A 20 13.79 4.74 8.40
CA LYS A 20 14.62 5.10 9.56
C LYS A 20 16.10 4.75 9.30
N LYS A 21 16.99 5.34 10.09
CA LYS A 21 18.41 5.00 10.03
C LYS A 21 18.62 3.53 10.47
N PRO A 22 19.46 2.76 9.78
CA PRO A 22 20.23 3.12 8.58
C PRO A 22 19.34 3.13 7.31
N PHE A 23 19.51 4.15 6.45
CA PHE A 23 18.66 4.35 5.26
C PHE A 23 18.81 3.31 4.14
N CYS A 24 19.62 2.27 4.35
CA CYS A 24 19.87 1.22 3.35
C CYS A 24 18.57 0.48 2.98
N ASP A 25 17.70 0.24 3.96
CA ASP A 25 16.46 -0.51 3.77
C ASP A 25 15.44 0.32 2.97
N GLY A 26 15.35 1.61 3.26
CA GLY A 26 14.50 2.55 2.51
C GLY A 26 14.94 2.71 1.07
N TYR A 27 16.26 2.74 0.83
CA TYR A 27 16.81 2.71 -0.52
C TYR A 27 16.47 1.39 -1.23
N ALA A 28 16.68 0.25 -0.57
CA ALA A 28 16.39 -1.07 -1.13
C ALA A 28 14.90 -1.21 -1.48
N TRP A 29 14.00 -0.77 -0.61
CA TRP A 29 12.56 -0.74 -0.90
C TRP A 29 12.24 0.12 -2.11
N THR A 30 12.75 1.35 -2.14
CA THR A 30 12.53 2.27 -3.27
C THR A 30 13.03 1.64 -4.58
N TYR A 31 14.16 0.94 -4.54
CA TYR A 31 14.68 0.20 -5.69
C TYR A 31 13.72 -0.91 -6.14
N LEU A 32 13.27 -1.78 -5.23
CA LEU A 32 12.33 -2.87 -5.56
C LEU A 32 11.01 -2.30 -6.12
N TYR A 33 10.51 -1.23 -5.51
CA TYR A 33 9.29 -0.56 -5.94
C TYR A 33 9.40 -0.04 -7.39
N ASN A 34 10.55 0.52 -7.77
CA ASN A 34 10.80 1.00 -9.13
C ASN A 34 11.11 -0.12 -10.14
N GLN A 35 11.42 -1.35 -9.69
CA GLN A 35 11.61 -2.48 -10.60
C GLN A 35 10.28 -3.11 -11.04
N ALA A 36 9.21 -2.88 -10.29
CA ALA A 36 7.89 -3.42 -10.59
C ALA A 36 7.36 -2.90 -11.93
N ASN A 37 6.82 -3.79 -12.76
CA ASN A 37 6.33 -3.40 -14.07
C ASN A 37 5.07 -2.51 -13.98
N HIS A 38 5.01 -1.45 -14.78
CA HIS A 38 3.83 -0.58 -14.84
C HIS A 38 2.69 -1.16 -15.70
N LYS A 39 2.99 -2.14 -16.55
CA LYS A 39 2.05 -2.86 -17.42
C LYS A 39 2.47 -4.32 -17.50
N GLU A 40 1.53 -5.19 -17.83
CA GLU A 40 1.83 -6.59 -18.15
C GLU A 40 2.85 -6.66 -19.29
N GLY A 41 3.73 -7.67 -19.23
CA GLY A 41 4.75 -7.87 -20.25
C GLY A 41 5.43 -9.23 -20.15
N MET A 42 6.45 -9.40 -20.97
CA MET A 42 7.31 -10.58 -20.98
C MET A 42 8.73 -10.16 -20.65
N VAL A 43 9.34 -10.84 -19.68
CA VAL A 43 10.75 -10.64 -19.33
C VAL A 43 11.52 -11.87 -19.76
N ASN A 44 12.54 -11.67 -20.60
CA ASN A 44 13.51 -12.73 -20.89
C ASN A 44 14.53 -12.80 -19.75
N LEU A 45 14.55 -13.93 -19.04
CA LEU A 45 15.56 -14.22 -18.04
C LEU A 45 16.18 -15.59 -18.33
N ARG A 46 17.48 -15.62 -18.62
CA ARG A 46 18.23 -16.87 -18.89
C ARG A 46 17.59 -17.72 -19.99
N ASN A 47 17.20 -17.09 -21.09
CA ASN A 47 16.59 -17.74 -22.25
C ASN A 47 15.18 -18.32 -21.99
N GLU A 48 14.52 -17.87 -20.92
CA GLU A 48 13.15 -18.21 -20.57
C GLU A 48 12.30 -16.94 -20.61
N TYR A 49 11.17 -16.98 -21.33
CA TYR A 49 10.22 -15.88 -21.40
C TYR A 49 9.20 -16.04 -20.27
N ILE A 50 9.30 -15.16 -19.28
CA ILE A 50 8.45 -15.20 -18.09
C ILE A 50 7.40 -14.10 -18.23
N LYS A 51 6.14 -14.50 -18.17
CA LYS A 51 5.00 -13.60 -18.09
C LYS A 51 5.03 -12.86 -16.75
N VAL A 52 4.94 -11.55 -16.80
CA VAL A 52 4.92 -10.69 -15.61
C VAL A 52 3.74 -9.74 -15.68
N GLU A 53 2.99 -9.68 -14.58
CA GLU A 53 1.85 -8.78 -14.46
C GLU A 53 2.30 -7.38 -14.01
N ARG A 54 1.37 -6.43 -14.05
CA ARG A 54 1.58 -5.12 -13.47
C ARG A 54 1.86 -5.25 -11.96
N GLY A 55 2.84 -4.51 -11.46
CA GLY A 55 3.28 -4.58 -10.06
C GLY A 55 4.23 -5.73 -9.76
N GLN A 56 4.54 -6.58 -10.76
CA GLN A 56 5.47 -7.69 -10.61
C GLN A 56 6.80 -7.43 -11.30
N PHE A 57 7.86 -8.07 -10.78
CA PHE A 57 9.14 -8.18 -11.48
C PHE A 57 9.85 -9.49 -11.13
N VAL A 58 10.75 -9.90 -12.01
CA VAL A 58 11.55 -11.12 -11.82
C VAL A 58 12.98 -10.75 -11.42
N THR A 59 13.48 -11.43 -10.40
CA THR A 59 14.86 -11.26 -9.93
C THR A 59 15.41 -12.58 -9.38
N SER A 60 16.59 -12.54 -8.77
CA SER A 60 17.10 -13.64 -7.95
C SER A 60 17.68 -13.08 -6.66
N LYS A 61 17.59 -13.83 -5.55
CA LYS A 61 18.20 -13.44 -4.27
C LYS A 61 19.68 -13.10 -4.44
N LYS A 62 20.45 -13.92 -5.17
CA LYS A 62 21.87 -13.67 -5.47
C LYS A 62 22.12 -12.33 -6.17
N LYS A 63 21.24 -11.95 -7.12
CA LYS A 63 21.33 -10.65 -7.82
C LYS A 63 21.10 -9.50 -6.84
N LEU A 64 20.08 -9.59 -5.98
CA LEU A 64 19.79 -8.56 -4.97
C LEU A 64 20.91 -8.44 -3.94
N GLN A 65 21.44 -9.55 -3.44
CA GLN A 65 22.59 -9.56 -2.52
C GLN A 65 23.79 -8.83 -3.11
N LYS A 66 24.16 -9.15 -4.35
CA LYS A 66 25.28 -8.51 -5.05
C LYS A 66 25.02 -7.01 -5.27
N PHE A 67 23.79 -6.63 -5.59
CA PHE A 67 23.41 -5.24 -5.85
C PHE A 67 23.44 -4.37 -4.58
N PHE A 68 22.89 -4.88 -3.47
CA PHE A 68 22.88 -4.15 -2.20
C PHE A 68 24.16 -4.32 -1.36
N GLY A 69 25.04 -5.25 -1.73
CA GLY A 69 26.20 -5.61 -0.92
C GLY A 69 25.82 -6.33 0.38
N TRP A 70 24.68 -7.02 0.39
CA TRP A 70 24.12 -7.64 1.59
C TRP A 70 24.44 -9.13 1.70
N THR A 71 24.60 -9.59 2.95
CA THR A 71 24.63 -11.02 3.24
C THR A 71 23.28 -11.66 2.94
N ARG A 72 23.27 -13.00 2.78
CA ARG A 72 22.02 -13.74 2.53
C ARG A 72 21.00 -13.52 3.65
N ARG A 73 21.47 -13.61 4.89
CA ARG A 73 20.65 -13.45 6.10
C ARG A 73 20.02 -12.06 6.15
N HIS A 74 20.77 -11.01 5.84
CA HIS A 74 20.22 -9.66 5.83
C HIS A 74 19.11 -9.52 4.78
N LEU A 75 19.35 -9.97 3.54
CA LEU A 75 18.33 -9.92 2.50
C LEU A 75 17.07 -10.73 2.87
N GLU A 76 17.22 -11.92 3.44
CA GLU A 76 16.08 -12.75 3.84
C GLU A 76 15.27 -12.11 4.96
N ASN A 77 15.94 -11.55 5.98
CA ASN A 77 15.26 -10.80 7.04
C ASN A 77 14.50 -9.59 6.49
N PHE A 78 15.13 -8.84 5.58
CA PHE A 78 14.52 -7.69 4.93
C PHE A 78 13.27 -8.05 4.13
N LEU A 79 13.36 -9.08 3.29
CA LEU A 79 12.21 -9.55 2.50
C LEU A 79 11.08 -10.08 3.40
N THR A 80 11.42 -10.78 4.48
CA THR A 80 10.45 -11.28 5.46
C THR A 80 9.74 -10.13 6.18
N ALA A 81 10.48 -9.09 6.57
CA ALA A 81 9.90 -7.90 7.21
C ALA A 81 8.93 -7.18 6.26
N LEU A 82 9.28 -7.05 4.98
CA LEU A 82 8.39 -6.47 3.98
C LEU A 82 7.13 -7.30 3.72
N GLU A 83 7.25 -8.62 3.74
CA GLU A 83 6.12 -9.55 3.57
C GLU A 83 5.17 -9.51 4.77
N ASN A 84 5.71 -9.46 5.99
CA ASN A 84 4.94 -9.32 7.22
C ASN A 84 4.13 -8.02 7.26
N ASP A 85 4.71 -6.92 6.78
CA ASP A 85 4.05 -5.61 6.67
C ASP A 85 3.16 -5.49 5.42
N GLN A 86 2.95 -6.58 4.69
CA GLN A 86 2.14 -6.62 3.46
C GLN A 86 2.57 -5.60 2.41
N MET A 87 3.87 -5.27 2.35
CA MET A 87 4.42 -4.34 1.35
C MET A 87 4.69 -5.04 0.02
N LEU A 88 5.12 -6.31 0.08
CA LEU A 88 5.30 -7.17 -1.07
C LEU A 88 4.96 -8.62 -0.73
N THR A 89 4.78 -9.44 -1.76
CA THR A 89 4.83 -10.90 -1.67
C THR A 89 5.83 -11.41 -2.69
N TYR A 90 6.36 -12.61 -2.50
CA TYR A 90 7.26 -13.19 -3.49
C TYR A 90 7.09 -14.70 -3.60
N ARG A 91 7.28 -15.21 -4.82
CA ARG A 91 7.28 -16.64 -5.12
C ARG A 91 8.64 -17.04 -5.64
N MET A 92 9.25 -18.02 -5.00
CA MET A 92 10.56 -18.52 -5.38
C MET A 92 10.41 -19.79 -6.21
N THR A 93 11.06 -19.82 -7.37
CA THR A 93 11.29 -21.04 -8.14
C THR A 93 12.76 -21.44 -8.00
N HIS A 94 13.14 -22.62 -8.51
CA HIS A 94 14.54 -23.06 -8.52
C HIS A 94 15.48 -22.11 -9.29
N ARG A 95 14.93 -21.31 -10.21
CA ARG A 95 15.71 -20.48 -11.14
C ARG A 95 15.62 -18.99 -10.82
N PHE A 96 14.47 -18.52 -10.35
CA PHE A 96 14.19 -17.10 -10.18
C PHE A 96 13.21 -16.83 -9.02
N THR A 97 12.97 -15.57 -8.76
CA THR A 97 12.03 -15.09 -7.76
C THR A 97 11.14 -14.06 -8.42
N VAL A 98 9.83 -14.30 -8.39
CA VAL A 98 8.83 -13.32 -8.81
C VAL A 98 8.44 -12.53 -7.57
N VAL A 99 8.64 -11.23 -7.59
CA VAL A 99 8.25 -10.32 -6.52
C VAL A 99 7.04 -9.52 -6.99
N THR A 100 6.02 -9.41 -6.14
CA THR A 100 4.79 -8.66 -6.39
C THR A 100 4.66 -7.58 -5.34
N ILE A 101 4.59 -6.32 -5.77
CA ILE A 101 4.30 -5.19 -4.86
C ILE A 101 2.79 -5.18 -4.56
N VAL A 102 2.43 -5.21 -3.28
CA VAL A 102 1.03 -5.22 -2.85
C VAL A 102 0.42 -3.84 -3.10
N ASN A 103 -0.86 -3.81 -3.52
CA ASN A 103 -1.61 -2.58 -3.83
C ASN A 103 -0.96 -1.66 -4.89
N TYR A 104 -0.07 -2.18 -5.73
CA TYR A 104 0.63 -1.39 -6.75
C TYR A 104 -0.33 -0.69 -7.73
N GLU A 105 -1.44 -1.35 -8.09
CA GLU A 105 -2.45 -0.79 -8.98
C GLU A 105 -3.10 0.47 -8.39
N VAL A 106 -3.47 0.43 -7.11
CA VAL A 106 -4.03 1.58 -6.38
C VAL A 106 -3.02 2.72 -6.33
N TYR A 107 -1.76 2.41 -6.04
CA TYR A 107 -0.72 3.41 -5.89
C TYR A 107 -0.31 4.08 -7.22
N GLN A 108 -0.39 3.35 -8.32
CA GLN A 108 0.04 3.82 -9.64
C GLN A 108 -1.14 4.03 -10.60
N SER A 109 -2.39 4.06 -10.13
CA SER A 109 -3.53 4.37 -10.99
C SER A 109 -3.42 5.80 -11.54
N ASN A 110 -3.91 6.01 -12.75
CA ASN A 110 -3.86 7.30 -13.43
C ASN A 110 -5.06 8.20 -13.08
N ASP A 111 -5.71 7.99 -11.94
CA ASP A 111 -6.95 8.70 -11.61
C ASP A 111 -6.73 10.21 -11.48
N THR A 112 -6.86 10.88 -12.62
CA THR A 112 -7.02 12.33 -12.82
C THR A 112 -8.50 12.70 -12.88
N LYS A 113 -9.38 11.87 -12.32
CA LYS A 113 -10.82 12.12 -12.24
C LYS A 113 -11.30 12.04 -10.78
N SER A 114 -10.94 13.02 -9.95
CA SER A 114 -11.85 13.48 -8.87
C SER A 114 -11.43 14.75 -8.14
N ASP A 115 -10.21 15.27 -8.30
CA ASP A 115 -9.84 16.49 -7.54
C ASP A 115 -10.33 17.80 -8.18
N THR A 116 -10.82 17.81 -9.43
CA THR A 116 -11.16 19.07 -10.14
C THR A 116 -12.66 19.38 -10.22
N GLN A 117 -13.57 18.47 -9.82
CA GLN A 117 -15.02 18.73 -9.91
C GLN A 117 -15.59 19.45 -8.68
N ASN A 118 -14.92 19.41 -7.52
CA ASN A 118 -15.38 20.09 -6.31
C ASN A 118 -14.96 21.57 -6.24
N ASP A 119 -14.02 22.02 -7.06
CA ASP A 119 -13.46 23.37 -6.95
C ASP A 119 -14.26 24.42 -7.76
N ARG A 120 -15.11 23.99 -8.70
CA ARG A 120 -15.87 24.90 -9.58
C ARG A 120 -17.23 25.34 -9.05
N GLN A 121 -17.70 24.80 -7.92
CA GLN A 121 -19.00 25.23 -7.33
C GLN A 121 -18.87 26.23 -6.18
N MET A 122 -17.67 26.49 -5.64
CA MET A 122 -17.50 27.43 -4.51
C MET A 122 -17.04 28.84 -4.88
N THR A 123 -16.69 29.12 -6.14
CA THR A 123 -16.14 30.44 -6.51
C THR A 123 -17.18 31.53 -6.80
N HIS A 124 -18.50 31.22 -6.77
CA HIS A 124 -19.55 32.23 -7.06
C HIS A 124 -20.19 32.88 -5.82
N ARG A 125 -19.73 32.58 -4.62
CA ARG A 125 -20.20 33.24 -3.39
C ARG A 125 -19.02 33.60 -2.48
N ARG A 126 -18.48 34.80 -2.69
CA ARG A 126 -17.98 35.78 -1.69
C ARG A 126 -16.80 36.58 -2.25
N LEU A 127 -17.11 37.50 -3.15
CA LEU A 127 -16.49 38.83 -3.12
C LEU A 127 -17.25 39.65 -2.09
N THR A 128 -16.70 39.83 -0.88
CA THR A 128 -16.74 41.06 -0.06
C THR A 128 -16.31 40.74 1.38
N GLY A 129 -15.41 41.57 1.92
CA GLY A 129 -15.29 41.79 3.35
C GLY A 129 -14.00 41.28 4.00
N ASP A 130 -12.97 42.11 3.93
CA ASP A 130 -11.72 42.05 4.68
C ASP A 130 -11.86 41.70 6.18
N HIS A 131 -11.07 40.76 6.69
CA HIS A 131 -10.02 40.99 7.71
C HIS A 131 -9.40 39.70 8.27
N LYS A 132 -8.06 39.64 8.14
CA LYS A 132 -7.03 38.92 8.92
C LYS A 132 -7.12 37.40 9.15
N GLN A 133 -6.19 36.71 8.48
CA GLN A 133 -5.33 35.59 8.94
C GLN A 133 -5.18 35.53 10.48
N GLU A 134 -5.08 34.38 11.17
CA GLU A 134 -4.41 33.13 10.78
C GLU A 134 -4.77 31.98 11.75
N CYS A 135 -4.83 30.76 11.22
CA CYS A 135 -4.52 29.46 11.85
C CYS A 135 -5.43 28.93 13.01
N ILE A 136 -6.48 28.19 12.64
CA ILE A 136 -7.19 27.26 13.54
C ILE A 136 -6.40 25.96 13.63
N LYS A 137 -5.80 25.67 14.79
CA LYS A 137 -5.57 24.29 15.27
C LYS A 137 -6.68 23.97 16.27
N ASN A 138 -7.52 23.01 15.92
CA ASN A 138 -8.46 22.21 16.71
C ASN A 138 -9.38 21.53 15.69
N ASP A 139 -9.92 20.33 15.83
CA ASP A 139 -9.80 19.24 16.77
C ASP A 139 -10.58 18.09 16.09
N LEU A 140 -10.43 16.90 16.65
CA LEU A 140 -11.08 15.62 16.36
C LEU A 140 -12.45 15.62 15.62
N ARG A 141 -12.67 14.50 14.90
CA ARG A 141 -13.91 13.67 14.92
C ARG A 141 -14.79 13.71 13.65
N MET A 142 -14.61 12.71 12.79
CA MET A 142 -15.68 12.23 11.89
C MET A 142 -16.09 10.81 12.30
N LYS A 143 -16.91 10.71 13.34
CA LYS A 143 -17.76 9.52 13.55
C LYS A 143 -19.02 9.71 12.72
N LYS A 144 -19.20 8.86 11.70
CA LYS A 144 -20.50 8.69 11.02
C LYS A 144 -21.51 8.24 12.09
N LYS A 145 -22.49 9.10 12.44
CA LYS A 145 -23.59 8.70 13.34
C LYS A 145 -24.49 7.72 12.57
N LEU A 146 -24.58 6.48 13.05
CA LEU A 146 -25.58 5.50 12.63
C LEU A 146 -26.95 5.97 13.14
N SER A 147 -28.03 5.69 12.42
CA SER A 147 -29.39 6.01 12.90
C SER A 147 -29.73 5.16 14.13
N ASP A 148 -30.64 5.65 14.98
CA ASP A 148 -31.03 4.96 16.21
C ASP A 148 -31.62 3.56 15.93
N GLU A 149 -32.31 3.39 14.80
CA GLU A 149 -32.80 2.09 14.30
C GLU A 149 -31.65 1.11 14.00
N GLN A 150 -30.57 1.58 13.37
CA GLN A 150 -29.40 0.75 13.05
C GLN A 150 -28.64 0.32 14.31
N ILE A 151 -28.64 1.17 15.35
CA ILE A 151 -28.02 0.83 16.64
C ILE A 151 -28.82 -0.25 17.35
N GLU A 152 -30.15 -0.16 17.31
CA GLU A 152 -31.03 -1.13 17.96
C GLU A 152 -31.02 -2.50 17.26
N GLU A 153 -30.99 -2.52 15.93
CA GLU A 153 -30.85 -3.74 15.14
C GLU A 153 -29.51 -4.45 15.39
N ASN A 154 -28.41 -3.69 15.44
CA ASN A 154 -27.09 -4.23 15.77
C ASN A 154 -27.04 -4.82 17.19
N LYS A 155 -27.69 -4.17 18.18
CA LYS A 155 -27.79 -4.72 19.54
C LYS A 155 -28.58 -6.03 19.56
N LYS A 156 -29.72 -6.10 18.87
CA LYS A 156 -30.53 -7.33 18.76
C LYS A 156 -29.74 -8.48 18.13
N ASN A 157 -28.97 -8.20 17.08
CA ASN A 157 -28.13 -9.18 16.40
C ASN A 157 -27.00 -9.72 17.29
N ILE A 158 -26.34 -8.86 18.08
CA ILE A 158 -25.31 -9.27 19.03
C ILE A 158 -25.90 -10.16 20.13
N THR A 159 -27.07 -9.81 20.68
CA THR A 159 -27.72 -10.61 21.72
C THR A 159 -28.15 -11.98 21.21
N LYS A 160 -28.66 -12.07 19.99
CA LYS A 160 -29.02 -13.35 19.34
C LYS A 160 -27.80 -14.25 19.15
N SER A 161 -26.69 -13.69 18.67
CA SER A 161 -25.45 -14.43 18.44
C SER A 161 -24.81 -14.92 19.75
N LYS A 162 -24.85 -14.11 20.83
CA LYS A 162 -24.40 -14.54 22.17
C LYS A 162 -25.24 -15.67 22.75
N LYS A 163 -26.57 -15.64 22.60
CA LYS A 163 -27.44 -16.73 23.05
C LYS A 163 -27.12 -18.03 22.31
N GLN A 164 -27.03 -17.97 20.98
CA GLN A 164 -26.66 -19.12 20.15
C GLN A 164 -25.31 -19.73 20.57
N PHE A 165 -24.32 -18.90 20.86
CA PHE A 165 -23.02 -19.38 21.35
C PHE A 165 -23.12 -20.03 22.74
N LEU A 166 -23.88 -19.42 23.67
CA LEU A 166 -24.10 -19.97 25.01
C LEU A 166 -24.84 -21.32 24.98
N ASP A 167 -25.81 -21.46 24.08
CA ASP A 167 -26.56 -22.72 23.91
C ASP A 167 -25.62 -23.81 23.37
N ILE A 168 -24.78 -23.49 22.37
CA ILE A 168 -23.76 -24.41 21.83
C ILE A 168 -22.74 -24.86 22.89
N VAL A 169 -22.38 -23.98 23.84
CA VAL A 169 -21.41 -24.29 24.90
C VAL A 169 -22.03 -25.07 26.05
N LYS A 170 -23.35 -24.98 26.27
CA LYS A 170 -24.05 -25.70 27.34
C LYS A 170 -24.46 -27.13 26.97
N ASP A 171 -24.55 -27.44 25.68
CA ASP A 171 -24.86 -28.80 25.17
C ASP A 171 -23.60 -29.68 24.97
N LYS A 172 -22.45 -29.30 25.55
CA LYS A 172 -21.19 -30.06 25.60
C LYS A 172 -20.76 -30.31 27.04
#